data_AF-A0A955PWV8-F1
#
_entry.id   AF-A0A955PWV8-F1
#
_cell.length_a   1.000
_cell.length_b   1.000
_cell.length_c   1.000
_cell.angle_alpha   90.00
_cell.angle_beta   90.00
_cell.angle_gamma   90.00
#
_symmetry.space_group_name_H-M   'P 1'
#
loop_
_entity.id
_entity.type
_entity.pdbx_description
1 polymer ?
#
loop_
_entity_poly.entity_id
_entity_poly.type
_entity_poly.pdbx_seq_one_letter_code
_entity_poly.pdbx_strand_id
1 'polypeptide(L)'
;MFRFNVVAAVLVITLGMGWQKGLATAPEAHPIMGYGFGHAPSDRELQGWDIDVRPTGAGLPAGQGTVSQGATVFAGKCASCHGATGREGPMDRLVGGQGTLAS
;
A
#
# COMPACT_ATOMS: atom_id res chain seq x y z
N MET A 1 -3.80 67.43 -0.26
CA MET A 1 -5.12 66.77 -0.09
C MET A 1 -5.06 65.41 -0.77
N PHE A 2 -4.86 64.37 0.03
CA PHE A 2 -4.82 62.98 -0.42
C PHE A 2 -6.22 62.52 -0.81
N ARG A 3 -6.39 62.03 -2.03
CA ARG A 3 -7.57 61.23 -2.43
C ARG A 3 -7.06 59.88 -2.92
N PHE A 4 -6.97 58.94 -1.97
CA PHE A 4 -6.70 57.54 -2.24
C PHE A 4 -7.90 56.95 -3.00
N ASN A 5 -7.67 56.46 -4.22
CA ASN A 5 -8.69 55.79 -5.03
C ASN A 5 -8.50 54.28 -4.87
N VAL A 6 -9.45 53.62 -4.21
CA VAL A 6 -9.40 52.23 -3.71
C VAL A 6 -9.50 51.17 -4.83
N VAL A 7 -9.46 51.56 -6.11
CA VAL A 7 -9.73 50.67 -7.25
C VAL A 7 -8.46 49.99 -7.80
N ALA A 8 -7.26 50.39 -7.38
CA ALA A 8 -5.99 49.86 -7.90
C ALA A 8 -5.35 48.72 -7.06
N ALA A 9 -6.12 48.06 -6.19
CA ALA A 9 -5.60 47.02 -5.29
C ALA A 9 -6.07 45.58 -5.62
N VAL A 10 -6.70 45.36 -6.78
CA VAL A 10 -7.26 44.04 -7.15
C VAL A 10 -6.46 43.33 -8.27
N LEU A 11 -5.39 43.95 -8.79
CA LEU A 11 -4.69 43.45 -9.99
C LEU A 11 -3.19 43.15 -9.80
N VAL A 12 -2.78 42.74 -8.59
CA VAL A 12 -1.40 42.29 -8.31
C VAL A 12 -1.34 40.88 -7.65
N ILE A 13 -2.47 40.24 -7.34
CA ILE A 13 -2.50 38.90 -6.70
C ILE A 13 -2.80 37.78 -7.71
N THR A 14 -2.22 37.82 -8.91
CA THR A 14 -2.34 36.71 -9.88
C THR A 14 -1.02 36.30 -10.55
N LEU A 15 0.11 36.87 -10.14
CA LEU A 15 1.45 36.54 -10.67
C LEU A 15 2.47 36.17 -9.56
N GLY A 16 1.99 35.82 -8.36
CA GLY A 16 2.85 35.48 -7.20
C GLY A 16 2.52 34.17 -6.48
N MET A 17 1.31 33.62 -6.61
CA MET A 17 1.00 32.27 -6.14
C MET A 17 1.38 31.24 -7.22
N GLY A 18 2.68 31.21 -7.54
CA GLY A 18 3.27 30.06 -8.18
C GLY A 18 3.11 28.88 -7.23
N TRP A 19 2.19 27.97 -7.55
CA TRP A 19 2.21 26.55 -7.24
C TRP A 19 3.25 26.21 -6.16
N GLN A 20 2.88 26.30 -4.88
CA GLN A 20 3.48 25.41 -3.89
C GLN A 20 3.17 24.00 -4.40
N LYS A 21 4.05 23.46 -5.24
CA LYS A 21 4.28 22.03 -5.26
C LYS A 21 4.52 21.71 -3.79
N GLY A 22 3.56 21.03 -3.17
CA GLY A 22 3.76 20.49 -1.84
C GLY A 22 5.11 19.80 -1.89
N LEU A 23 6.07 20.36 -1.15
CA LEU A 23 7.29 19.65 -0.85
C LEU A 23 6.78 18.44 -0.09
N ALA A 24 6.66 17.31 -0.78
CA ALA A 24 6.67 16.03 -0.12
C ALA A 24 7.99 16.03 0.64
N THR A 25 7.91 16.34 1.93
CA THR A 25 9.01 16.17 2.85
C THR A 25 9.41 14.71 2.69
N ALA A 26 10.59 14.47 2.12
CA ALA A 26 11.21 13.16 2.24
C ALA A 26 11.18 12.80 3.73
N PRO A 27 10.85 11.55 4.10
CA PRO A 27 10.91 11.17 5.51
C PRO A 27 12.30 11.55 6.03
N GLU A 28 12.34 12.43 7.04
CA GLU A 28 13.59 12.77 7.69
C GLU A 28 14.21 11.45 8.15
N ALA A 29 15.42 11.17 7.68
CA ALA A 29 16.19 10.05 8.16
C ALA A 29 16.39 10.27 9.67
N HIS A 30 15.59 9.58 10.49
CA HIS A 30 15.75 9.61 11.93
C HIS A 30 17.17 9.12 12.22
N PRO A 31 18.04 9.94 12.86
CA PRO A 31 19.36 9.48 13.20
C PRO A 31 19.21 8.23 14.05
N ILE A 32 19.85 7.14 13.62
CA ILE A 32 19.90 5.90 14.39
C ILE A 32 20.71 6.22 15.66
N MET A 33 20.01 6.70 16.69
CA MET A 33 20.57 6.90 18.01
C MET A 33 20.73 5.49 18.63
N GLY A 34 21.81 4.80 18.25
CA GLY A 34 22.06 3.42 18.64
C GLY A 34 23.51 3.01 18.39
N TYR A 35 23.90 1.83 18.87
CA TYR A 35 25.26 1.26 18.94
C TYR A 35 26.05 1.14 17.62
N GLY A 36 25.61 1.76 16.52
CA GLY A 36 26.30 1.78 15.23
C GLY A 36 26.07 0.54 14.35
N PHE A 37 25.04 -0.25 14.64
CA PHE A 37 24.68 -1.43 13.84
C PHE A 37 23.50 -1.16 12.89
N GLY A 38 23.55 -1.81 11.72
CA GLY A 38 22.51 -1.72 10.69
C GLY A 38 22.57 -0.45 9.86
N HIS A 39 21.66 -0.35 8.89
CA HIS A 39 21.42 0.86 8.10
C HIS A 39 19.91 0.98 7.87
N ALA A 40 19.44 2.20 7.61
CA ALA A 40 18.07 2.39 7.16
C ALA A 40 17.90 1.70 5.80
N PRO A 41 16.87 0.86 5.61
CA PRO A 41 16.62 0.23 4.31
C PRO A 41 16.34 1.31 3.27
N SER A 42 16.87 1.12 2.07
CA SER A 42 16.55 1.94 0.91
C SER A 42 15.06 1.79 0.54
N ASP A 43 14.53 2.77 -0.20
CA ASP A 43 13.15 2.69 -0.70
C ASP A 43 12.90 1.42 -1.53
N ARG A 44 13.91 0.94 -2.27
CA ARG A 44 13.82 -0.31 -3.03
C ARG A 44 13.72 -1.53 -2.12
N GLU A 45 14.50 -1.56 -1.05
CA GLU A 45 14.44 -2.66 -0.07
C GLU A 45 13.09 -2.66 0.63
N LEU A 46 12.61 -1.49 1.07
CA LEU A 46 11.28 -1.35 1.67
C LEU A 46 10.18 -1.82 0.72
N GLN A 47 10.18 -1.41 -0.55
CA GLN A 47 9.17 -1.83 -1.53
C GLN A 47 9.12 -3.34 -1.77
N GLY A 48 10.23 -4.06 -1.59
CA GLY A 48 10.26 -5.52 -1.72
C GLY A 48 9.69 -6.26 -0.51
N TRP A 49 9.58 -5.58 0.63
CA TRP A 49 9.18 -6.17 1.92
C TRP A 49 7.81 -5.69 2.38
N ASP A 50 7.47 -4.42 2.12
CA ASP A 50 6.17 -3.81 2.45
C ASP A 50 5.12 -4.19 1.41
N ILE A 51 4.69 -5.46 1.45
CA ILE A 51 3.69 -6.05 0.54
C ILE A 51 2.40 -6.43 1.26
N ASP A 52 2.23 -5.97 2.51
CA ASP A 52 1.07 -6.30 3.34
C ASP A 52 -0.19 -5.60 2.84
N VAL A 53 -1.31 -6.33 2.87
CA VAL A 53 -2.64 -5.79 2.60
C VAL A 53 -3.41 -5.68 3.91
N ARG A 54 -3.74 -4.45 4.30
CA ARG A 54 -4.48 -4.15 5.54
C ARG A 54 -5.97 -4.51 5.38
N PRO A 55 -6.72 -4.71 6.48
CA PRO A 55 -8.15 -5.02 6.43
C PRO A 55 -9.02 -3.98 5.71
N THR A 56 -8.55 -2.73 5.62
CA THR A 56 -9.21 -1.64 4.88
C THR A 56 -8.90 -1.62 3.39
N GLY A 57 -8.05 -2.54 2.90
CA GLY A 57 -7.57 -2.60 1.52
C GLY A 57 -6.34 -1.74 1.22
N ALA A 58 -5.84 -0.95 2.19
CA ALA A 58 -4.57 -0.24 2.02
C ALA A 58 -3.43 -1.23 1.77
N GLY A 59 -2.60 -0.96 0.75
CA GLY A 59 -1.53 -1.85 0.28
C GLY A 59 -1.91 -2.73 -0.93
N LEU A 60 -3.19 -2.79 -1.34
CA LEU A 60 -3.57 -3.55 -2.53
C LEU A 60 -2.94 -2.95 -3.80
N PRO A 61 -2.19 -3.73 -4.58
CA PRO A 61 -1.74 -3.30 -5.90
C PRO A 61 -2.91 -3.29 -6.89
N ALA A 62 -2.81 -2.48 -7.94
CA ALA A 62 -3.76 -2.53 -9.04
C ALA A 62 -3.70 -3.92 -9.73
N GLY A 63 -4.86 -4.52 -9.96
CA GLY A 63 -4.95 -5.82 -10.61
C GLY A 63 -6.36 -6.40 -10.59
N GLN A 64 -6.54 -7.52 -11.28
CA GLN A 64 -7.80 -8.27 -11.31
C GLN A 64 -7.51 -9.75 -11.65
N GLY A 65 -8.43 -10.63 -11.26
CA GLY A 65 -8.39 -12.05 -11.60
C GLY A 65 -9.76 -12.68 -11.55
N THR A 66 -9.95 -13.78 -12.27
CA THR A 66 -11.20 -14.56 -12.27
C THR A 66 -11.02 -15.90 -11.55
N VAL A 67 -12.15 -16.52 -11.17
CA VAL A 67 -12.14 -17.86 -10.56
C VAL A 67 -11.50 -18.89 -11.50
N SER A 68 -11.74 -18.82 -12.80
CA SER A 68 -11.17 -19.75 -13.78
C SER A 68 -9.64 -19.59 -13.94
N GLN A 69 -9.14 -18.36 -13.89
CA GLN A 69 -7.70 -18.10 -13.85
C GLN A 69 -7.08 -18.67 -12.57
N GLY A 70 -7.73 -18.45 -11.42
CA GLY A 70 -7.29 -18.99 -10.13
C GLY A 70 -7.26 -20.52 -10.11
N ALA A 71 -8.26 -21.19 -10.70
CA ALA A 71 -8.30 -22.65 -10.79
C ALA A 71 -7.10 -23.23 -11.53
N THR A 72 -6.66 -22.58 -12.61
CA THR A 72 -5.46 -22.99 -13.37
C THR A 72 -4.20 -22.86 -12.52
N VAL A 73 -4.05 -21.74 -11.79
CA VAL A 73 -2.91 -21.51 -10.89
C VAL A 73 -2.90 -22.52 -9.75
N PHE A 74 -4.05 -22.77 -9.13
CA PHE A 74 -4.19 -23.67 -7.99
C PHE A 74 -3.83 -25.11 -8.36
N ALA A 75 -4.30 -25.60 -9.51
CA ALA A 75 -3.96 -26.92 -10.02
C ALA A 75 -2.46 -27.08 -10.26
N GLY A 76 -1.79 -26.05 -10.79
CA GLY A 76 -0.36 -26.10 -11.10
C GLY A 76 0.59 -25.83 -9.94
N LYS A 77 0.14 -25.15 -8.88
CA LYS A 77 1.03 -24.65 -7.82
C LYS A 77 0.63 -25.01 -6.38
N CYS A 78 -0.59 -25.50 -6.16
CA CYS A 78 -1.13 -25.66 -4.79
C CYS A 78 -1.68 -27.07 -4.54
N ALA A 79 -2.32 -27.67 -5.55
CA ALA A 79 -3.07 -28.91 -5.42
C ALA A 79 -2.22 -30.12 -5.00
N SER A 80 -0.90 -30.09 -5.21
CA SER A 80 0.01 -31.15 -4.76
C SER A 80 0.04 -31.31 -3.23
N CYS A 81 -0.24 -30.23 -2.48
CA CYS A 81 -0.21 -30.24 -1.01
C CYS A 81 -1.61 -30.15 -0.40
N HIS A 82 -2.49 -29.34 -1.00
CA HIS A 82 -3.82 -29.05 -0.47
C HIS A 82 -4.95 -29.83 -1.16
N GLY A 83 -4.59 -30.72 -2.10
CA GLY A 83 -5.55 -31.50 -2.87
C GLY A 83 -6.23 -30.72 -3.99
N ALA A 84 -6.96 -31.43 -4.86
CA ALA A 84 -7.60 -30.82 -6.03
C ALA A 84 -8.74 -29.86 -5.66
N THR A 85 -9.38 -30.06 -4.51
CA THR A 85 -10.52 -29.24 -4.07
C THR A 85 -10.23 -28.37 -2.84
N GLY A 86 -9.02 -28.44 -2.29
CA GLY A 86 -8.64 -27.72 -1.07
C GLY A 86 -9.24 -28.34 0.21
N ARG A 87 -9.93 -29.49 0.09
CA ARG A 87 -10.57 -30.21 1.21
C ARG A 87 -9.80 -31.47 1.61
N GLU A 88 -8.93 -31.94 0.74
CA GLU A 88 -8.09 -33.10 0.97
C GLU A 88 -6.86 -32.74 1.83
N GLY A 89 -6.02 -33.73 2.10
CA GLY A 89 -4.70 -33.57 2.73
C GLY A 89 -3.57 -33.95 1.77
N PRO A 90 -2.30 -33.99 2.23
CA PRO A 90 -1.89 -34.16 3.62
C PRO A 90 -1.72 -32.85 4.41
N MET A 91 -1.69 -31.69 3.76
CA MET A 91 -1.51 -30.41 4.43
C MET A 91 -2.85 -29.79 4.88
N ASP A 92 -2.80 -28.57 5.40
CA ASP A 92 -3.97 -27.85 5.89
C ASP A 92 -5.09 -27.79 4.84
N ARG A 93 -6.31 -28.04 5.29
CA ARG A 93 -7.50 -27.87 4.46
C ARG A 93 -7.79 -26.38 4.30
N LEU A 94 -7.86 -25.92 3.06
CA LEU A 94 -8.13 -24.52 2.72
C LEU A 94 -9.64 -24.22 2.62
N VAL A 95 -10.47 -25.25 2.58
CA VAL A 95 -11.93 -25.12 2.46
C VAL A 95 -12.62 -26.03 3.49
N GLY A 96 -13.44 -25.44 4.36
CA GLY A 96 -14.23 -26.18 5.36
C GLY A 96 -14.27 -25.48 6.71
N GLY A 97 -14.71 -26.18 7.76
CA GLY A 97 -14.70 -25.70 9.14
C GLY A 97 -15.82 -24.72 9.50
N GLN A 98 -16.76 -24.46 8.58
CA GLN A 98 -17.88 -23.58 8.86
C GLN A 98 -18.75 -24.18 9.97
N GLY A 99 -18.94 -23.44 11.05
CA GLY A 99 -19.76 -23.85 12.19
C GLY A 99 -19.09 -24.81 13.19
N THR A 100 -17.80 -25.10 13.06
CA THR A 100 -17.12 -26.11 13.91
C THR A 100 -16.39 -25.54 15.13
N LEU A 101 -16.53 -24.25 15.43
CA LEU A 101 -15.77 -23.58 16.51
C LEU A 101 -16.45 -23.66 17.90
N ALA A 102 -17.68 -24.19 17.97
CA ALA A 102 -18.52 -24.13 19.18
C ALA A 102 -18.69 -25.47 19.90
N SER A 103 -17.85 -26.46 19.59
CA SER A 103 -17.84 -27.79 20.21
C SER A 103 -16.67 -27.94 21.18
#